data_AF-C6SWL2-F1
#
_entry.id   AF-C6SWL2-F1
#
_cell.length_a   1.000
_cell.length_b   1.000
_cell.length_c   1.000
_cell.angle_alpha   90.00
_cell.angle_beta   90.00
_cell.angle_gamma   90.00
#
_symmetry.space_group_name_H-M   'P 1'
#
loop_
_entity.id
_entity.type
_entity.pdbx_description
1 polymer ?
#
loop_
_entity_poly.entity_id
_entity_poly.type
_entity_poly.pdbx_seq_one_letter_code
_entity_poly.pdbx_strand_id
1 'polypeptide(L)'
;MASVVASLPPPLLLPARKSHMGNFPSSPVSLLSGRWNRVSFVVKASGESSESSTTLTVFKSVQNIWDQPEDRLGLIGLGFAAVAAFWASTNLIAAIDKLPLFPTVLELVGIFYSVWFTYRYLIFKPDREELFQILNKSASDILGQ
;
A
#
# COMPACT_ATOMS: atom_id res chain seq x y z
N MET A 1 -28.28 -16.27 24.94
CA MET A 1 -28.09 -17.37 23.98
C MET A 1 -28.72 -16.95 22.65
N ALA A 2 -27.94 -16.54 21.66
CA ALA A 2 -28.44 -16.28 20.31
C ALA A 2 -27.28 -16.38 19.33
N SER A 3 -27.18 -17.48 18.57
CA SER A 3 -26.21 -17.67 17.51
C SER A 3 -26.86 -17.32 16.17
N VAL A 4 -26.42 -16.23 15.55
CA VAL A 4 -26.85 -15.87 14.19
C VAL A 4 -25.85 -16.46 13.20
N VAL A 5 -26.25 -17.53 12.53
CA VAL A 5 -25.48 -18.15 11.44
C VAL A 5 -25.85 -17.41 10.15
N ALA A 6 -24.93 -16.58 9.65
CA ALA A 6 -25.08 -15.95 8.35
C ALA A 6 -24.63 -16.92 7.24
N SER A 7 -25.58 -17.53 6.54
CA SER A 7 -25.32 -18.32 5.33
C SER A 7 -25.31 -17.40 4.11
N LEU A 8 -24.16 -17.27 3.45
CA LEU A 8 -23.96 -16.42 2.28
C LEU A 8 -24.52 -17.13 1.02
N PRO A 9 -25.33 -16.47 0.18
CA PRO A 9 -25.96 -17.11 -0.97
C PRO A 9 -24.92 -17.48 -2.05
N PRO A 10 -25.03 -18.67 -2.67
CA PRO A 10 -24.09 -19.13 -3.69
C PRO A 10 -24.17 -18.29 -4.98
N PRO A 11 -23.03 -18.09 -5.68
CA PRO A 11 -22.95 -17.21 -6.83
C PRO A 11 -23.79 -17.72 -8.01
N LEU A 12 -24.65 -16.83 -8.52
CA LEU A 12 -25.49 -17.04 -9.68
C LEU A 12 -24.60 -17.27 -10.92
N LEU A 13 -24.60 -18.51 -11.40
CA LEU A 13 -24.00 -18.96 -12.65
C LEU A 13 -24.76 -18.35 -13.83
N LEU A 14 -24.19 -17.32 -14.46
CA LEU A 14 -24.65 -16.82 -15.76
C LEU A 14 -24.04 -17.67 -16.89
N PRO A 15 -24.85 -18.09 -17.89
CA PRO A 15 -24.47 -19.10 -18.86
C PRO A 15 -23.62 -18.57 -20.02
N ALA A 16 -22.69 -19.44 -20.40
CA ALA A 16 -21.74 -19.38 -21.50
C ALA A 16 -22.30 -18.87 -22.84
N ARG A 17 -21.64 -17.84 -23.38
CA ARG A 17 -21.68 -17.49 -24.82
C ARG A 17 -20.43 -18.03 -25.51
N LYS A 18 -20.62 -19.10 -26.29
CA LYS A 18 -19.76 -19.62 -27.38
C LYS A 18 -19.40 -18.48 -28.35
N SER A 19 -18.31 -18.41 -29.10
CA SER A 19 -17.18 -19.30 -29.44
C SER A 19 -16.29 -18.42 -30.33
N HIS A 20 -14.98 -18.36 -30.14
CA HIS A 20 -14.04 -18.19 -31.25
C HIS A 20 -12.67 -18.76 -30.88
N MET A 21 -12.20 -19.59 -31.79
CA MET A 21 -11.12 -20.55 -31.72
C MET A 21 -9.78 -19.86 -31.92
N GLY A 22 -8.89 -19.95 -30.93
CA GLY A 22 -7.52 -19.44 -31.01
C GLY A 22 -6.61 -20.30 -30.15
N ASN A 23 -5.85 -21.17 -30.81
CA ASN A 23 -4.92 -22.14 -30.22
C ASN A 23 -3.96 -21.48 -29.22
N PHE A 24 -4.06 -21.85 -27.95
CA PHE A 24 -2.94 -21.72 -27.02
C PHE A 24 -2.68 -23.06 -26.33
N PRO A 25 -1.41 -23.50 -26.27
CA PRO A 25 -1.04 -24.82 -25.79
C PRO A 25 -1.36 -24.98 -24.29
N SER A 26 -2.14 -26.03 -24.03
CA SER A 26 -2.56 -26.53 -22.73
C SER A 26 -1.37 -26.95 -21.87
N SER A 27 -1.15 -26.25 -20.76
CA SER A 27 -0.36 -26.79 -19.64
C SER A 27 -1.31 -27.58 -18.74
N PRO A 28 -1.02 -28.87 -18.44
CA PRO A 28 -1.93 -29.73 -17.70
C PRO A 28 -2.03 -29.28 -16.23
N VAL A 29 -3.25 -28.93 -15.82
CA VAL A 29 -3.65 -28.68 -14.44
C VAL A 29 -3.50 -30.00 -13.66
N SER A 30 -2.47 -30.06 -12.82
CA SER A 30 -2.31 -31.13 -11.85
C SER A 30 -3.42 -31.01 -10.80
N LEU A 31 -4.28 -32.02 -10.80
CA LEU A 31 -5.29 -32.31 -9.78
C LEU A 31 -4.58 -32.61 -8.45
N LEU A 32 -4.09 -31.59 -7.75
CA LEU A 32 -3.73 -31.75 -6.36
C LEU A 32 -5.02 -31.78 -5.55
N SER A 33 -5.55 -32.99 -5.40
CA SER A 33 -6.54 -33.41 -4.41
C SER A 33 -6.02 -33.06 -3.01
N GLY A 34 -6.08 -31.77 -2.67
CA GLY A 34 -5.69 -31.23 -1.38
C GLY A 34 -6.93 -31.13 -0.53
N ARG A 35 -7.12 -32.14 0.32
CA ARG A 35 -8.11 -32.20 1.40
C ARG A 35 -8.26 -30.81 2.05
N TRP A 36 -9.33 -30.10 1.68
CA TRP A 36 -9.61 -28.75 2.18
C TRP A 36 -9.94 -28.87 3.66
N ASN A 37 -8.92 -28.73 4.50
CA ASN A 37 -9.06 -28.60 5.93
C ASN A 37 -9.90 -27.33 6.15
N ARG A 38 -11.19 -27.53 6.45
CA ARG A 38 -12.09 -26.51 6.97
C ARG A 38 -11.46 -25.94 8.23
N VAL A 39 -10.82 -24.78 8.11
CA VAL A 39 -10.40 -23.99 9.27
C VAL A 39 -11.65 -23.30 9.81
N SER A 40 -12.33 -23.95 10.75
CA SER A 40 -13.38 -23.31 11.54
C SER A 40 -12.71 -22.38 12.54
N PHE A 41 -12.84 -21.08 12.32
CA PHE A 41 -12.48 -20.07 13.31
C PHE A 41 -13.54 -20.12 14.41
N VAL A 42 -13.18 -20.66 15.58
CA VAL A 42 -13.99 -20.54 16.78
C VAL A 42 -13.39 -19.39 17.58
N VAL A 43 -14.00 -18.21 17.48
CA VAL A 43 -13.66 -17.06 18.33
C VAL A 43 -14.17 -17.40 19.73
N LYS A 44 -13.31 -17.99 20.56
CA LYS A 44 -13.58 -18.16 21.98
C LYS A 44 -13.33 -16.81 22.66
N ALA A 45 -14.42 -16.12 22.99
CA ALA A 45 -14.39 -14.95 23.87
C ALA A 45 -13.92 -15.40 25.27
N SER A 46 -12.61 -15.48 25.48
CA SER A 46 -12.02 -15.60 26.81
C SER A 46 -12.10 -14.21 27.45
N GLY A 47 -13.26 -13.92 28.03
CA GLY A 47 -13.43 -12.76 28.88
C GLY A 47 -12.66 -12.98 30.18
N GLU A 48 -11.39 -12.56 30.21
CA GLU A 48 -10.58 -12.44 31.43
C GLU A 48 -9.66 -11.20 31.34
N SER A 49 -10.30 -10.05 31.12
CA SER A 49 -10.17 -8.75 31.81
C SER A 49 -8.83 -8.13 32.27
N SER A 50 -7.62 -8.64 31.98
CA SER A 50 -6.38 -8.01 32.53
C SER A 50 -5.48 -7.23 31.57
N GLU A 51 -5.69 -7.31 30.24
CA GLU A 51 -4.82 -6.60 29.27
C GLU A 51 -5.40 -5.26 28.75
N SER A 52 -6.69 -5.02 29.01
CA SER A 52 -7.35 -3.79 28.55
C SER A 52 -6.77 -2.55 29.22
N SER A 53 -6.31 -2.64 30.47
CA SER A 53 -5.70 -1.50 31.16
C SER A 53 -4.42 -1.03 30.46
N THR A 54 -3.52 -1.94 30.07
CA THR A 54 -2.26 -1.56 29.42
C THR A 54 -2.50 -0.99 28.02
N THR A 55 -3.33 -1.65 27.20
CA THR A 55 -3.64 -1.15 25.85
C THR A 55 -4.31 0.21 25.89
N LEU A 56 -5.34 0.40 26.74
CA LEU A 56 -5.99 1.70 26.92
C LEU A 56 -5.02 2.79 27.38
N THR A 57 -4.06 2.48 28.26
CA THR A 57 -3.04 3.45 28.67
C THR A 57 -2.09 3.81 27.53
N VAL A 58 -1.63 2.84 26.74
CA VAL A 58 -0.74 3.08 25.58
C VAL A 58 -1.46 3.91 24.51
N PHE A 59 -2.72 3.57 24.18
CA PHE A 59 -3.52 4.36 23.23
C PHE A 59 -3.74 5.80 23.72
N LYS A 60 -4.06 5.99 25.01
CA LYS A 60 -4.18 7.34 25.59
C LYS A 60 -2.86 8.13 25.53
N SER A 61 -1.72 7.49 25.77
CA SER A 61 -0.41 8.13 25.63
C SER A 61 -0.13 8.56 24.20
N VAL A 62 -0.41 7.69 23.21
CA VAL A 62 -0.26 8.03 21.79
C VAL A 62 -1.19 9.17 21.39
N GLN A 63 -2.44 9.17 21.87
CA GLN A 63 -3.40 10.25 21.60
C GLN A 63 -2.96 11.58 22.22
N ASN A 64 -2.44 11.56 23.46
CA ASN A 64 -1.91 12.76 24.10
C ASN A 64 -0.71 13.35 23.34
N ILE A 65 0.19 12.49 22.85
CA ILE A 65 1.33 12.88 21.99
C ILE A 65 0.83 13.41 20.64
N TRP A 66 -0.27 12.90 20.11
CA TRP A 66 -0.86 13.38 18.86
C TRP A 66 -1.48 14.79 19.00
N ASP A 67 -2.11 15.09 20.14
CA ASP A 67 -2.80 16.36 20.36
C ASP A 67 -1.85 17.55 20.54
N GLN A 68 -0.62 17.32 21.01
CA GLN A 68 0.41 18.37 21.10
C GLN A 68 1.04 18.61 19.70
N PRO A 69 1.05 19.85 19.18
CA PRO A 69 1.57 20.11 17.83
C PRO A 69 3.07 19.83 17.71
N GLU A 70 3.85 20.07 18.76
CA GLU A 70 5.28 19.79 18.80
C GLU A 70 5.56 18.28 18.74
N ASP A 71 4.81 17.49 19.54
CA ASP A 71 4.97 16.04 19.59
C ASP A 71 4.40 15.35 18.35
N ARG A 72 3.40 15.93 17.67
CA ARG A 72 2.87 15.42 16.39
C ARG A 72 3.97 15.33 15.34
N LEU A 73 4.82 16.36 15.23
CA LEU A 73 5.97 16.33 14.31
C LEU A 73 6.98 15.27 14.75
N GLY A 74 7.22 15.13 16.06
CA GLY A 74 8.08 14.08 16.61
C GLY A 74 7.57 12.67 16.29
N LEU A 75 6.27 12.42 16.45
CA LEU A 75 5.65 11.12 16.18
C LEU A 75 5.58 10.81 14.69
N ILE A 76 5.28 11.81 13.84
CA ILE A 76 5.35 11.66 12.38
C ILE A 76 6.80 11.36 11.97
N GLY A 77 7.78 12.08 12.54
CA GLY A 77 9.20 11.85 12.29
C GLY A 77 9.65 10.45 12.74
N LEU A 78 9.25 10.01 13.94
CA LEU A 78 9.55 8.68 14.46
C LEU A 78 8.88 7.58 13.64
N GLY A 79 7.60 7.76 13.27
CA GLY A 79 6.86 6.84 12.41
C GLY A 79 7.48 6.74 11.02
N PHE A 80 7.85 7.88 10.43
CA PHE A 80 8.58 7.91 9.16
C PHE A 80 9.95 7.23 9.30
N ALA A 81 10.70 7.48 10.37
CA ALA A 81 11.98 6.83 10.63
C ALA A 81 11.82 5.31 10.80
N ALA A 82 10.76 4.85 11.46
CA ALA A 82 10.47 3.42 11.60
C ALA A 82 10.17 2.78 10.24
N VAL A 83 9.32 3.41 9.41
CA VAL A 83 9.03 2.94 8.04
C VAL A 83 10.29 2.99 7.18
N ALA A 84 11.08 4.05 7.26
CA ALA A 84 12.32 4.20 6.52
C ALA A 84 13.36 3.16 6.95
N ALA A 85 13.49 2.87 8.25
CA ALA A 85 14.37 1.82 8.76
C ALA A 85 13.90 0.43 8.33
N PHE A 86 12.59 0.17 8.37
CA PHE A 86 12.01 -1.08 7.88
C PHE A 86 12.22 -1.25 6.37
N TRP A 87 12.01 -0.18 5.59
CA TRP A 87 12.29 -0.17 4.16
C TRP A 87 13.78 -0.34 3.88
N ALA A 88 14.66 0.40 4.55
CA ALA A 88 16.11 0.29 4.38
C ALA A 88 16.63 -1.11 4.76
N SER A 89 16.14 -1.70 5.85
CA SER A 89 16.51 -3.06 6.25
C SER A 89 16.03 -4.11 5.24
N THR A 90 14.81 -3.99 4.72
CA THR A 90 14.28 -4.88 3.66
C THR A 90 15.00 -4.72 2.32
N ASN A 91 15.41 -3.50 1.95
CA ASN A 91 16.23 -3.27 0.76
C ASN A 91 17.66 -3.76 0.94
N LEU A 92 18.26 -3.55 2.12
CA LEU A 92 19.62 -3.99 2.40
C LEU A 92 19.70 -5.52 2.32
N ILE A 93 18.81 -6.25 3.02
CA ILE A 93 18.80 -7.71 2.95
C ILE A 93 18.58 -8.21 1.52
N ALA A 94 17.72 -7.55 0.75
CA ALA A 94 17.48 -7.92 -0.63
C ALA A 94 18.68 -7.58 -1.55
N ALA A 95 19.43 -6.51 -1.26
CA ALA A 95 20.57 -6.07 -2.07
C ALA A 95 21.75 -7.03 -2.00
N ILE A 96 21.99 -7.67 -0.85
CA ILE A 96 23.04 -8.70 -0.72
C ILE A 96 22.78 -9.86 -1.71
N ASP A 97 21.51 -10.23 -1.91
CA ASP A 97 21.17 -11.44 -2.66
C ASP A 97 20.76 -11.19 -4.13
N LYS A 98 20.49 -9.95 -4.55
CA LYS A 98 19.77 -9.69 -5.81
C LYS A 98 20.28 -8.45 -6.57
N LEU A 99 20.87 -8.69 -7.75
CA LEU A 99 21.08 -7.69 -8.82
C LEU A 99 19.80 -6.98 -9.35
N PRO A 100 18.55 -7.49 -9.21
CA PRO A 100 17.35 -6.83 -9.74
C PRO A 100 16.62 -5.78 -8.85
N LEU A 101 17.27 -5.12 -7.87
CA LEU A 101 16.58 -4.07 -7.07
C LEU A 101 16.56 -2.68 -7.72
N PHE A 102 17.43 -2.42 -8.70
CA PHE A 102 17.45 -1.12 -9.39
C PHE A 102 16.07 -0.71 -9.95
N PRO A 103 15.29 -1.60 -10.59
CA PRO A 103 13.91 -1.30 -11.01
C PRO A 103 13.02 -0.79 -9.88
N THR A 104 13.01 -1.47 -8.73
CA THR A 104 12.16 -1.07 -7.58
C THR A 104 12.61 0.24 -6.96
N VAL A 105 13.91 0.46 -6.84
CA VAL A 105 14.44 1.75 -6.34
C VAL A 105 14.09 2.88 -7.32
N LEU A 106 14.23 2.67 -8.63
CA LEU A 106 13.84 3.68 -9.63
C LEU A 106 12.33 3.96 -9.63
N GLU A 107 11.49 2.96 -9.39
CA GLU A 107 10.05 3.15 -9.22
C GLU A 107 9.74 4.00 -7.98
N LEU A 108 10.35 3.69 -6.83
CA LEU A 108 10.15 4.50 -5.63
C LEU A 108 10.68 5.93 -5.81
N VAL A 109 11.84 6.08 -6.44
CA VAL A 109 12.41 7.38 -6.80
C VAL A 109 11.43 8.15 -7.71
N GLY A 110 10.84 7.49 -8.71
CA GLY A 110 9.82 8.07 -9.58
C GLY A 110 8.56 8.52 -8.82
N ILE A 111 8.06 7.70 -7.90
CA ILE A 111 6.91 8.05 -7.04
C ILE A 111 7.28 9.23 -6.14
N PHE A 112 8.46 9.21 -5.52
CA PHE A 112 8.93 10.29 -4.65
C PHE A 112 9.00 11.62 -5.42
N TYR A 113 9.60 11.62 -6.60
CA TYR A 113 9.63 12.80 -7.47
C TYR A 113 8.24 13.23 -7.93
N SER A 114 7.33 12.29 -8.23
CA SER A 114 5.96 12.61 -8.62
C SER A 114 5.18 13.31 -7.50
N VAL A 115 5.29 12.82 -6.26
CA VAL A 115 4.67 13.44 -5.09
C VAL A 115 5.26 14.83 -4.83
N TRP A 116 6.59 14.96 -4.88
CA TRP A 116 7.29 16.23 -4.74
C TRP A 116 6.87 17.25 -5.81
N PHE A 117 6.88 16.85 -7.08
CA PHE A 117 6.52 17.70 -8.21
C PHE A 117 5.06 18.14 -8.12
N THR A 118 4.15 17.21 -7.81
CA THR A 118 2.73 17.52 -7.62
C THR A 118 2.55 18.52 -6.49
N TYR A 119 3.21 18.33 -5.35
CA TYR A 119 3.13 19.24 -4.22
C TYR A 119 3.65 20.63 -4.57
N ARG A 120 4.84 20.73 -5.16
CA ARG A 120 5.48 22.03 -5.43
C ARG A 120 4.76 22.79 -6.55
N TYR A 121 4.44 22.12 -7.65
CA TYR A 121 4.04 22.81 -8.86
C TYR A 121 2.55 22.82 -9.16
N LEU A 122 1.79 21.87 -8.63
CA LEU A 122 0.34 21.81 -8.91
C LEU A 122 -0.47 22.49 -7.80
N ILE A 123 -0.05 22.36 -6.54
CA ILE A 123 -0.84 22.91 -5.41
C ILE A 123 -0.71 24.43 -5.34
N PHE A 124 0.50 24.96 -5.51
CA PHE A 124 0.78 26.39 -5.38
C PHE A 124 0.60 27.12 -6.73
N LYS A 125 -0.20 28.20 -6.72
CA LYS A 125 -0.49 29.01 -7.92
C LYS A 125 0.75 29.58 -8.63
N PRO A 126 1.71 30.25 -7.94
CA PRO A 126 2.86 30.85 -8.63
C PRO A 126 3.69 29.79 -9.38
N ASP A 127 3.85 28.61 -8.78
CA ASP A 127 4.65 27.53 -9.36
C ASP A 127 4.05 26.97 -10.67
N ARG A 128 2.72 27.02 -10.85
CA ARG A 128 2.09 26.63 -12.12
C ARG A 128 2.51 27.57 -13.25
N GLU A 129 2.51 28.87 -12.99
CA GLU A 129 2.86 29.89 -13.97
C GLU A 129 4.35 29.82 -14.33
N GLU A 130 5.21 29.60 -13.34
CA GLU A 130 6.65 29.37 -13.56
C GLU A 130 6.90 28.13 -14.42
N LEU A 131 6.21 27.01 -14.17
CA LEU A 131 6.31 25.82 -15.03
C LEU A 131 5.92 26.11 -16.48
N PHE A 132 4.80 26.80 -16.70
CA PHE A 132 4.36 27.14 -18.06
C PHE A 132 5.35 28.08 -18.75
N GLN A 133 5.94 29.04 -18.03
CA GLN A 133 6.98 29.91 -18.57
C GLN A 133 8.25 29.13 -18.92
N ILE A 134 8.72 28.24 -18.04
CA ILE A 134 9.90 27.39 -18.28
C ILE A 134 9.65 26.46 -19.48
N LEU A 135 8.47 25.86 -19.56
CA LEU A 135 8.10 24.97 -20.67
C LEU A 135 8.03 25.73 -21.99
N ASN A 136 7.39 26.91 -22.02
CA ASN A 136 7.34 27.75 -23.22
C ASN A 136 8.73 28.22 -23.64
N LYS A 137 9.58 28.63 -22.70
CA LYS A 137 10.97 29.02 -22.99
C LYS A 137 11.78 27.86 -23.54
N SER A 138 11.63 26.65 -22.99
CA SER A 138 12.34 25.46 -23.47
C SER A 138 11.84 25.03 -24.85
N ALA A 139 10.53 25.10 -25.09
CA ALA A 139 9.96 24.83 -26.40
C ALA A 139 10.43 25.86 -27.44
N SER A 140 10.48 27.14 -27.08
CA SER A 140 10.91 28.22 -27.96
C SER A 140 12.41 28.10 -28.28
N ASP A 141 13.25 27.78 -27.28
CA ASP A 141 14.70 27.57 -27.44
C ASP A 141 15.02 26.36 -28.35
N ILE A 142 14.28 25.25 -28.21
CA ILE A 142 14.44 24.08 -29.09
C ILE A 142 13.91 24.34 -30.50
N LEU A 143 12.79 25.05 -30.64
CA LEU A 143 12.21 25.36 -31.95
C LEU A 143 12.89 26.55 -32.64
N GLY A 144 13.71 27.33 -31.93
CA GLY A 144 14.35 28.53 -32.44
C GLY A 144 13.40 29.69 -32.76
N GLN A 145 12.22 29.71 -32.12
CA GLN A 145 11.29 30.86 -32.14
C GLN A 145 11.44 31.68 -30.86
#